data_AF-A0A1T4PBY9-F1
#
_entry.id   AF-A0A1T4PBY9-F1
#
_cell.length_a   1.000
_cell.length_b   1.000
_cell.length_c   1.000
_cell.angle_alpha   90.00
_cell.angle_beta   90.00
_cell.angle_gamma   90.00
#
_symmetry.space_group_name_H-M   'P 1'
#
loop_
_entity.id
_entity.type
_entity.pdbx_description
1 polymer ?
#
loop_
_entity_poly.entity_id
_entity_poly.type
_entity_poly.pdbx_seq_one_letter_code
_entity_poly.pdbx_strand_id
1 'polypeptide(L)'
;MARKNIYDLLNEHEIDTRQEYERLWTLLRSRSSYSATHNYSVSVLQIIEKEFLNFKRRVSFVSFHEMVRYFQLPFREESGYFPAIVYGVSLDELNCFIELILLVFQELEEINHKGKYDFAEAKAQIKHNIHYILEKIAHKIIEIRPKQLIVVPSDDFVNAVADIILPEDEQLALAVLGYSHYSHKADIEEKGVILKQLVDYVEPKLKIVKDSNLSFVLNKYYAKQGENATAPHLNAEEMIELYDGLYKNILFYIMKQEINDLVEGDNY
;
A
#
# COMPACT_ATOMS: atom_id res chain seq x y z
N MET A 1 -27.24 29.25 -3.87
CA MET A 1 -26.64 28.02 -3.32
C MET A 1 -27.70 27.30 -2.50
N ALA A 2 -27.95 26.02 -2.78
CA ALA A 2 -28.86 25.21 -1.96
C ALA A 2 -28.27 25.01 -0.55
N ARG A 3 -29.10 25.03 0.48
CA ARG A 3 -28.66 24.83 1.88
C ARG A 3 -28.29 23.36 2.07
N LYS A 4 -27.01 23.09 2.38
CA LYS A 4 -26.51 21.75 2.66
C LYS A 4 -26.87 21.34 4.09
N ASN A 5 -27.29 20.09 4.26
CA ASN A 5 -27.53 19.52 5.59
C ASN A 5 -26.22 18.97 6.19
N ILE A 6 -26.24 18.55 7.46
CA ILE A 6 -25.03 18.08 8.16
C ILE A 6 -24.40 16.82 7.50
N TYR A 7 -25.20 15.93 6.94
CA TYR A 7 -24.73 14.73 6.25
C TYR A 7 -24.09 15.07 4.90
N ASP A 8 -24.64 16.06 4.19
CA ASP A 8 -24.04 16.57 2.95
C ASP A 8 -22.64 17.13 3.23
N LEU A 9 -22.49 17.89 4.33
CA LEU A 9 -21.19 18.46 4.73
C LEU A 9 -20.17 17.38 5.16
N LEU A 10 -20.62 16.32 5.84
CA LEU A 10 -19.75 15.19 6.21
C LEU A 10 -19.33 14.36 4.98
N ASN A 11 -20.21 14.25 3.98
CA ASN A 11 -19.93 13.53 2.75
C ASN A 11 -18.99 14.29 1.82
N GLU A 12 -19.12 15.61 1.76
CA GLU A 12 -18.28 16.51 0.96
C GLU A 12 -16.93 16.83 1.60
N HIS A 13 -16.65 16.33 2.81
CA HIS A 13 -15.35 16.53 3.44
C HIS A 13 -14.26 15.84 2.61
N GLU A 14 -13.52 16.64 1.85
CA GLU A 14 -12.34 16.21 1.09
C GLU A 14 -11.19 15.86 2.05
N ILE A 15 -10.36 14.89 1.65
CA ILE A 15 -9.19 14.51 2.42
C ILE A 15 -8.07 15.53 2.16
N ASP A 16 -7.72 16.25 3.22
CA ASP A 16 -6.47 17.01 3.29
C ASP A 16 -5.42 16.10 3.91
N THR A 17 -4.48 15.62 3.10
CA THR A 17 -3.44 14.66 3.49
C THR A 17 -2.64 15.13 4.71
N ARG A 18 -2.36 16.43 4.80
CA ARG A 18 -1.66 17.01 5.94
C ARG A 18 -2.52 16.95 7.20
N GLN A 19 -3.78 17.36 7.12
CA GLN A 19 -4.68 17.32 8.28
C GLN A 19 -4.87 15.88 8.79
N GLU A 20 -5.06 14.92 7.89
CA GLU A 20 -5.23 13.52 8.30
C GLU A 20 -3.94 12.95 8.93
N TYR A 21 -2.77 13.29 8.38
CA TYR A 21 -1.49 12.96 8.95
C TYR A 21 -1.33 13.52 10.39
N GLU A 22 -1.68 14.81 10.59
CA GLU A 22 -1.65 15.46 11.90
C GLU A 22 -2.67 14.82 12.88
N ARG A 23 -3.84 14.41 12.40
CA ARG A 23 -4.86 13.73 13.21
C ARG A 23 -4.41 12.35 13.67
N LEU A 24 -3.81 11.54 12.79
CA LEU A 24 -3.25 10.23 13.16
C LEU A 24 -2.16 10.37 14.23
N TRP A 25 -1.28 11.36 14.07
CA TRP A 25 -0.28 11.70 15.10
C TRP A 25 -0.90 12.14 16.42
N THR A 26 -2.00 12.88 16.37
CA THR A 26 -2.74 13.33 17.56
C THR A 26 -3.36 12.14 18.29
N LEU A 27 -3.92 11.19 17.55
CA LEU A 27 -4.48 9.95 18.12
C LEU A 27 -3.40 9.10 18.79
N LEU A 28 -2.23 8.95 18.18
CA LEU A 28 -1.09 8.25 18.80
C LEU A 28 -0.62 8.91 20.11
N ARG A 29 -0.73 10.24 20.20
CA ARG A 29 -0.37 11.02 21.40
C ARG A 29 -1.48 11.07 22.45
N SER A 30 -2.72 10.79 22.08
CA SER A 30 -3.86 10.82 23.00
C SER A 30 -3.69 9.78 24.11
N ARG A 31 -4.02 10.16 25.35
CA ARG A 31 -3.96 9.26 26.53
C ARG A 31 -5.22 8.38 26.61
N SER A 32 -5.45 7.59 25.57
CA SER A 32 -6.57 6.66 25.40
C SER A 32 -6.19 5.20 25.67
N SER A 33 -4.98 4.96 26.19
CA SER A 33 -4.51 3.62 26.59
C SER A 33 -4.21 3.58 28.10
N TYR A 34 -4.07 2.39 28.66
CA TYR A 34 -3.88 2.19 30.10
C TYR A 34 -2.71 1.25 30.39
N SER A 35 -1.87 1.58 31.39
CA SER A 35 -0.80 0.69 31.87
C SER A 35 -1.25 -0.01 33.14
N ALA A 36 -1.46 -1.32 33.08
CA ALA A 36 -1.80 -2.12 34.26
C ALA A 36 -0.67 -2.12 35.31
N THR A 37 0.59 -2.06 34.86
CA THR A 37 1.76 -2.04 35.75
C THR A 37 1.87 -0.75 36.58
N HIS A 38 1.45 0.38 36.04
CA HIS A 38 1.67 1.68 36.68
C HIS A 38 0.37 2.40 37.09
N ASN A 39 -0.79 1.84 36.75
CA ASN A 39 -2.11 2.36 37.11
C ASN A 39 -2.37 3.81 36.65
N TYR A 40 -1.98 4.15 35.43
CA TYR A 40 -2.27 5.45 34.82
C TYR A 40 -2.47 5.37 33.31
N SER A 41 -3.16 6.37 32.75
CA SER A 41 -3.41 6.50 31.31
C SER A 41 -2.13 6.87 30.55
N VAL A 42 -1.79 6.08 29.55
CA VAL A 42 -0.64 6.25 28.66
C VAL A 42 -1.12 6.52 27.24
N SER A 43 -0.30 7.16 26.42
CA SER A 43 -0.55 7.21 24.98
C SER A 43 0.08 6.00 24.28
N VAL A 44 -0.41 5.67 23.09
CA VAL A 44 0.21 4.65 22.24
C VAL A 44 1.66 5.02 21.94
N LEU A 45 1.94 6.30 21.67
CA LEU A 45 3.30 6.79 21.42
C LEU A 45 4.25 6.52 22.61
N GLN A 46 3.80 6.74 23.85
CA GLN A 46 4.61 6.44 25.03
C GLN A 46 4.91 4.94 25.16
N ILE A 47 3.95 4.08 24.80
CA ILE A 47 4.15 2.63 24.78
C ILE A 47 5.19 2.27 23.72
N ILE A 48 5.07 2.82 22.51
CA ILE A 48 6.03 2.62 21.42
C ILE A 48 7.43 3.00 21.89
N GLU A 49 7.62 4.21 22.40
CA GLU A 49 8.93 4.72 22.84
C GLU A 49 9.56 3.82 23.91
N LYS A 50 8.76 3.31 24.84
CA LYS A 50 9.23 2.45 25.93
C LYS A 50 9.59 1.03 25.47
N GLU A 51 8.87 0.49 24.49
CA GLU A 51 9.02 -0.89 24.05
C GLU A 51 9.77 -1.02 22.72
N PHE A 52 10.19 0.08 22.09
CA PHE A 52 10.73 0.09 20.72
C PHE A 52 11.91 -0.87 20.54
N LEU A 53 12.81 -0.98 21.53
CA LEU A 53 13.95 -1.90 21.46
C LEU A 53 13.56 -3.39 21.39
N ASN A 54 12.33 -3.72 21.77
CA ASN A 54 11.77 -5.07 21.69
C ASN A 54 11.10 -5.36 20.34
N PHE A 55 10.93 -4.36 19.46
CA PHE A 55 10.32 -4.56 18.15
C PHE A 55 11.25 -5.41 17.28
N LYS A 56 10.72 -6.45 16.66
CA LYS A 56 11.48 -7.35 15.78
C LYS A 56 11.88 -6.64 14.49
N ARG A 57 11.00 -5.82 13.94
CA ARG A 57 11.20 -5.10 12.66
C ARG A 57 11.79 -3.70 12.82
N ARG A 58 12.45 -3.39 13.95
CA ARG A 58 13.21 -2.13 14.12
C ARG A 58 14.54 -2.09 13.37
N VAL A 59 14.98 -3.22 12.81
CA VAL A 59 16.30 -3.37 12.15
C VAL A 59 17.40 -2.91 13.12
N SER A 60 18.18 -1.89 12.76
CA SER A 60 19.25 -1.30 13.58
C SER A 60 18.81 -0.03 14.33
N PHE A 61 17.60 0.47 14.09
CA PHE A 61 17.13 1.70 14.74
C PHE A 61 17.07 1.50 16.25
N VAL A 62 17.55 2.51 16.98
CA VAL A 62 17.57 2.51 18.47
C VAL A 62 16.42 3.31 19.06
N SER A 63 15.69 4.08 18.24
CA SER A 63 14.48 4.80 18.66
C SER A 63 13.43 4.87 17.55
N PHE A 64 12.16 4.95 17.93
CA PHE A 64 11.06 5.13 16.96
C PHE A 64 11.24 6.41 16.14
N HIS A 65 11.74 7.48 16.76
CA HIS A 65 12.05 8.74 16.11
C HIS A 65 13.09 8.62 15.00
N GLU A 66 14.14 7.81 15.21
CA GLU A 66 15.14 7.53 14.20
C GLU A 66 14.53 6.81 12.99
N MET A 67 13.65 5.83 13.25
CA MET A 67 12.92 5.11 12.20
C MET A 67 11.99 6.03 11.40
N VAL A 68 11.24 6.92 12.07
CA VAL A 68 10.38 7.92 11.40
C VAL A 68 11.21 8.87 10.54
N ARG A 69 12.35 9.37 11.05
CA ARG A 69 13.26 10.24 10.28
C ARG A 69 13.88 9.53 9.08
N TYR A 70 14.22 8.25 9.20
CA TYR A 70 14.74 7.46 8.09
C TYR A 70 13.73 7.36 6.94
N PHE A 71 12.45 7.18 7.26
CA PHE A 71 11.37 7.21 6.26
C PHE A 71 11.02 8.60 5.75
N GLN A 72 11.75 9.64 6.17
CA GLN A 72 11.53 11.04 5.80
C GLN A 72 10.10 11.52 6.12
N LEU A 73 9.44 10.86 7.07
CA LEU A 73 8.09 11.21 7.47
C LEU A 73 8.11 12.51 8.27
N PRO A 74 7.23 13.50 7.96
CA PRO A 74 7.22 14.77 8.66
C PRO A 74 6.98 14.63 10.17
N PHE A 75 8.05 14.70 10.96
CA PHE A 75 7.97 14.55 12.41
C PHE A 75 8.04 15.90 13.11
N ARG A 76 7.09 16.16 14.00
CA ARG A 76 7.12 17.34 14.88
C ARG A 76 8.05 17.05 16.05
N GLU A 77 9.31 17.47 15.96
CA GLU A 77 10.20 17.51 17.12
C GLU A 77 9.68 18.56 18.12
N GLU A 78 9.46 18.17 19.38
CA GLU A 78 8.96 19.06 20.44
C GLU A 78 10.03 20.00 21.00
N SER A 79 11.24 20.02 20.44
CA SER A 79 12.35 20.84 20.94
C SER A 79 12.27 22.29 20.46
N GLY A 80 11.29 23.06 20.96
CA GLY A 80 11.29 24.52 20.78
C GLY A 80 9.97 25.25 21.05
N TYR A 81 10.09 26.52 21.46
CA TYR A 81 8.98 27.47 21.73
C TYR A 81 8.09 27.78 20.52
N PHE A 82 8.40 27.24 19.34
CA PHE A 82 7.56 27.29 18.16
C PHE A 82 7.44 25.89 17.58
N PRO A 83 6.22 25.36 17.40
CA PRO A 83 6.08 24.07 16.76
C PRO A 83 6.54 24.14 15.31
N ALA A 84 7.40 23.21 14.91
CA ALA A 84 7.70 23.00 13.50
C ALA A 84 6.38 22.77 12.76
N ILE A 85 6.06 23.67 11.84
CA ILE A 85 4.89 23.54 10.96
C ILE A 85 5.24 22.44 9.97
N VAL A 86 4.46 21.37 9.93
CA VAL A 86 4.53 20.39 8.85
C VAL A 86 4.03 21.07 7.59
N TYR A 87 4.93 21.42 6.67
CA TYR A 87 4.59 22.03 5.39
C TYR A 87 4.38 20.95 4.33
N GLY A 88 3.11 20.70 4.01
CA GLY A 88 2.73 19.69 3.02
C GLY A 88 2.95 18.27 3.53
N VAL A 89 2.04 17.38 3.14
CA VAL A 89 2.20 15.94 3.28
C VAL A 89 1.67 15.37 1.97
N SER A 90 2.50 14.68 1.22
CA SER A 90 2.08 13.95 0.02
C SER A 90 1.21 12.76 0.40
N LEU A 91 0.44 12.26 -0.57
CA LEU A 91 -0.32 11.03 -0.38
C LEU A 91 0.57 9.83 -0.04
N ASP A 92 1.77 9.78 -0.63
CA ASP A 92 2.73 8.70 -0.42
C ASP A 92 3.30 8.72 1.01
N GLU A 93 3.59 9.90 1.56
CA GLU A 93 4.00 10.06 2.96
C GLU A 93 2.87 9.67 3.93
N LEU A 94 1.62 10.01 3.61
CA LEU A 94 0.46 9.58 4.39
C LEU A 94 0.30 8.05 4.37
N ASN A 95 0.40 7.43 3.20
CA ASN A 95 0.33 5.97 3.03
C ASN A 95 1.46 5.27 3.80
N CYS A 96 2.69 5.76 3.67
CA CYS A 96 3.84 5.25 4.42
C CYS A 96 3.64 5.36 5.94
N PHE A 97 3.05 6.47 6.42
CA PHE A 97 2.73 6.61 7.84
C PHE A 97 1.64 5.66 8.32
N ILE A 98 0.61 5.43 7.50
CA ILE A 98 -0.43 4.42 7.79
C ILE A 98 0.21 3.03 7.91
N GLU A 99 1.10 2.64 7.00
CA GLU A 99 1.84 1.38 7.07
C GLU A 99 2.70 1.26 8.32
N LEU A 100 3.39 2.33 8.70
CA LEU A 100 4.18 2.37 9.93
C LEU A 100 3.28 2.16 11.17
N ILE A 101 2.10 2.76 11.21
CA ILE A 101 1.13 2.56 12.30
C ILE A 101 0.66 1.10 12.35
N LEU A 102 0.36 0.50 11.19
CA LEU A 102 -0.06 -0.91 11.11
C LEU A 102 1.04 -1.85 11.60
N LEU A 103 2.30 -1.61 11.19
CA LEU A 103 3.49 -2.32 11.65
C LEU A 103 3.62 -2.23 13.17
N VAL A 104 3.52 -1.02 13.72
CA VAL A 104 3.60 -0.74 15.15
C VAL A 104 2.56 -1.55 15.92
N PHE A 105 1.29 -1.57 15.47
CA PHE A 105 0.27 -2.32 16.20
C PHE A 105 0.52 -3.82 16.20
N GLN A 106 1.02 -4.38 15.10
CA GLN A 106 1.41 -5.79 15.08
C GLN A 106 2.56 -6.08 16.05
N GLU A 107 3.60 -5.24 16.07
CA GLU A 107 4.73 -5.38 17.00
C GLU A 107 4.27 -5.27 18.46
N LEU A 108 3.43 -4.26 18.77
CA LEU A 108 2.88 -4.07 20.10
C LEU A 108 2.05 -5.28 20.56
N GLU A 109 1.22 -5.86 19.70
CA GLU A 109 0.46 -7.07 20.03
C GLU A 109 1.35 -8.27 20.30
N GLU A 110 2.44 -8.40 19.55
CA GLU A 110 3.41 -9.48 19.77
C GLU A 110 4.14 -9.32 21.10
N ILE A 111 4.59 -8.12 21.46
CA ILE A 111 5.43 -7.91 22.65
C ILE A 111 4.64 -7.64 23.93
N ASN A 112 3.36 -7.24 23.84
CA ASN A 112 2.48 -6.95 24.98
C ASN A 112 1.98 -8.24 25.67
N HIS A 113 2.90 -9.17 25.90
CA HIS A 113 2.65 -10.41 26.60
C HIS A 113 2.08 -10.13 28.00
N LYS A 114 0.98 -10.81 28.34
CA LYS A 114 0.27 -10.71 29.63
C LYS A 114 -0.52 -9.41 29.87
N GLY A 115 -0.79 -8.61 28.82
CA GLY A 115 -1.68 -7.45 28.94
C GLY A 115 -1.10 -6.32 29.80
N LYS A 116 0.21 -6.08 29.70
CA LYS A 116 0.92 -4.99 30.39
C LYS A 116 0.31 -3.62 30.08
N TYR A 117 -0.13 -3.46 28.83
CA TYR A 117 -0.82 -2.30 28.32
C TYR A 117 -2.17 -2.70 27.73
N ASP A 118 -3.20 -1.89 27.97
CA ASP A 118 -4.45 -1.96 27.24
C ASP A 118 -4.51 -0.75 26.28
N PHE A 119 -4.44 -1.04 24.98
CA PHE A 119 -4.53 -0.07 23.90
C PHE A 119 -5.60 -0.44 22.88
N ALA A 120 -6.55 -1.32 23.24
CA ALA A 120 -7.56 -1.82 22.33
C ALA A 120 -8.46 -0.70 21.78
N GLU A 121 -8.89 0.21 22.65
CA GLU A 121 -9.71 1.38 22.27
C GLU A 121 -8.92 2.33 21.35
N ALA A 122 -7.70 2.70 21.73
CA ALA A 122 -6.83 3.55 20.92
C ALA A 122 -6.58 2.94 19.53
N LYS A 123 -6.31 1.63 19.47
CA LYS A 123 -6.15 0.89 18.22
C LYS A 123 -7.42 0.94 17.37
N ALA A 124 -8.59 0.75 17.95
CA ALA A 124 -9.87 0.81 17.24
C ALA A 124 -10.14 2.20 16.65
N GLN A 125 -9.90 3.27 17.42
CA GLN A 125 -10.08 4.64 16.98
C GLN A 125 -9.12 5.01 15.83
N ILE A 126 -7.85 4.64 15.95
CA ILE A 126 -6.86 4.89 14.90
C ILE A 126 -7.19 4.09 13.64
N LYS A 127 -7.55 2.81 13.78
CA LYS A 127 -7.99 1.99 12.64
C LYS A 127 -9.23 2.56 11.96
N HIS A 128 -10.19 3.08 12.71
CA HIS A 128 -11.38 3.72 12.13
C HIS A 128 -11.00 4.93 11.26
N ASN A 129 -10.12 5.80 11.75
CA ASN A 129 -9.63 6.95 10.99
C ASN A 129 -8.85 6.50 9.74
N ILE A 130 -7.98 5.50 9.86
CA ILE A 130 -7.27 4.92 8.71
C ILE A 130 -8.27 4.42 7.65
N HIS A 131 -9.29 3.64 8.03
CA HIS A 131 -10.27 3.13 7.07
C HIS A 131 -11.02 4.27 6.37
N TYR A 132 -11.43 5.30 7.11
CA TYR A 132 -12.09 6.47 6.53
C TYR A 132 -11.19 7.21 5.52
N ILE A 133 -9.92 7.42 5.87
CA ILE A 133 -8.94 8.05 4.98
C ILE A 133 -8.83 7.24 3.69
N LEU A 134 -8.57 5.93 3.81
CA LEU A 134 -8.35 5.03 2.69
C LEU A 134 -9.57 4.95 1.76
N GLU A 135 -10.78 4.86 2.31
CA GLU A 135 -12.02 4.87 1.53
C GLU A 135 -12.15 6.15 0.70
N LYS A 136 -11.86 7.31 1.29
CA LYS A 136 -11.97 8.61 0.62
C LYS A 136 -10.92 8.84 -0.46
N ILE A 137 -9.72 8.27 -0.32
CA ILE A 137 -8.67 8.34 -1.34
C ILE A 137 -8.72 7.15 -2.32
N ALA A 138 -9.74 6.30 -2.23
CA ALA A 138 -9.86 5.06 -3.01
C ALA A 138 -8.61 4.17 -2.91
N HIS A 139 -8.16 3.89 -1.68
CA HIS A 139 -7.08 2.97 -1.37
C HIS A 139 -7.56 1.87 -0.42
N LYS A 140 -6.78 0.80 -0.30
CA LYS A 140 -7.04 -0.31 0.62
C LYS A 140 -5.75 -0.87 1.22
N ILE A 141 -5.90 -1.59 2.32
CA ILE A 141 -4.80 -2.35 2.94
C ILE A 141 -4.82 -3.76 2.37
N ILE A 142 -3.66 -4.25 1.94
CA ILE A 142 -3.46 -5.66 1.57
C ILE A 142 -2.28 -6.25 2.35
N GLU A 143 -2.29 -7.56 2.52
CA GLU A 143 -1.18 -8.31 3.12
C GLU A 143 -0.40 -9.01 2.01
N ILE A 144 0.79 -8.49 1.68
CA ILE A 144 1.62 -9.05 0.59
C ILE A 144 2.47 -10.25 1.03
N ARG A 145 2.72 -10.36 2.33
CA ARG A 145 3.41 -11.47 3.00
C ARG A 145 2.91 -11.54 4.44
N PRO A 146 3.09 -12.66 5.16
CA PRO A 146 2.68 -12.77 6.55
C PRO A 146 3.14 -11.57 7.39
N LYS A 147 2.17 -10.82 7.91
CA LYS A 147 2.31 -9.60 8.71
C LYS A 147 2.95 -8.42 7.97
N GLN A 148 2.99 -8.41 6.65
CA GLN A 148 3.46 -7.28 5.84
C GLN A 148 2.26 -6.62 5.17
N LEU A 149 1.72 -5.62 5.86
CA LEU A 149 0.57 -4.84 5.40
C LEU A 149 1.06 -3.61 4.64
N ILE A 150 0.53 -3.40 3.43
CA ILE A 150 0.81 -2.23 2.60
C ILE A 150 -0.49 -1.56 2.15
N VAL A 151 -0.40 -0.30 1.76
CA VAL A 151 -1.49 0.54 1.27
C VAL A 151 -1.38 0.69 -0.24
N VAL A 152 -2.39 0.25 -0.97
CA VAL A 152 -2.43 0.30 -2.44
C VAL A 152 -3.69 0.99 -2.93
N PRO A 153 -3.68 1.60 -4.14
CA PRO A 153 -4.91 2.07 -4.78
C PRO A 153 -5.93 0.94 -4.91
N SER A 154 -7.21 1.25 -4.69
CA SER A 154 -8.32 0.35 -4.94
C SER A 154 -8.75 0.53 -6.39
N ASP A 155 -8.34 -0.41 -7.23
CA ASP A 155 -8.73 -0.46 -8.64
C ASP A 155 -9.52 -1.77 -8.86
N ASP A 156 -10.82 -1.63 -9.13
CA ASP A 156 -11.73 -2.76 -9.32
C ASP A 156 -11.28 -3.70 -10.45
N PHE A 157 -10.65 -3.14 -11.49
CA PHE A 157 -10.14 -3.91 -12.61
C PHE A 157 -8.89 -4.72 -12.21
N VAL A 158 -7.96 -4.10 -11.47
CA VAL A 158 -6.79 -4.81 -10.92
C VAL A 158 -7.23 -5.89 -9.92
N ASN A 159 -8.24 -5.59 -9.11
CA ASN A 159 -8.80 -6.55 -8.14
C ASN A 159 -9.40 -7.76 -8.84
N ALA A 160 -10.23 -7.55 -9.86
CA ALA A 160 -10.83 -8.64 -10.63
C ALA A 160 -9.76 -9.53 -11.27
N VAL A 161 -8.71 -8.94 -11.84
CA VAL A 161 -7.60 -9.72 -12.44
C VAL A 161 -6.80 -10.47 -11.36
N ALA A 162 -6.55 -9.86 -10.20
CA ALA A 162 -5.90 -10.56 -9.09
C ALA A 162 -6.74 -11.75 -8.61
N ASP A 163 -8.07 -11.60 -8.51
CA ASP A 163 -8.98 -12.68 -8.12
C ASP A 163 -9.02 -13.84 -9.14
N ILE A 164 -8.82 -13.56 -10.43
CA ILE A 164 -8.67 -14.58 -11.49
C ILE A 164 -7.36 -15.36 -11.32
N ILE A 165 -6.26 -14.68 -10.97
CA ILE A 165 -4.93 -15.29 -10.83
C ILE A 165 -4.81 -16.07 -9.50
N LEU A 166 -5.46 -15.60 -8.44
CA LEU A 166 -5.32 -16.07 -7.05
C LEU A 166 -5.43 -17.61 -6.88
N PRO A 167 -6.37 -18.33 -7.55
CA PRO A 167 -6.47 -19.79 -7.41
C PRO A 167 -5.28 -20.56 -7.98
N GLU A 168 -4.56 -19.97 -8.94
CA GLU A 168 -3.42 -20.58 -9.64
C GLU A 168 -2.07 -20.13 -9.07
N ASP A 169 -1.95 -18.85 -8.72
CA ASP A 169 -0.71 -18.24 -8.23
C ASP A 169 -1.00 -17.06 -7.27
N GLU A 170 -1.02 -17.37 -5.97
CA GLU A 170 -1.21 -16.37 -4.90
C GLU A 170 -0.11 -15.29 -4.90
N GLN A 171 1.13 -15.66 -5.18
CA GLN A 171 2.25 -14.70 -5.16
C GLN A 171 2.12 -13.69 -6.29
N LEU A 172 1.74 -14.15 -7.48
CA LEU A 172 1.49 -13.28 -8.62
C LEU A 172 0.27 -12.39 -8.41
N ALA A 173 -0.82 -12.91 -7.84
CA ALA A 173 -2.00 -12.11 -7.50
C ALA A 173 -1.66 -10.96 -6.54
N LEU A 174 -0.85 -11.23 -5.51
CA LEU A 174 -0.36 -10.21 -4.58
C LEU A 174 0.58 -9.21 -5.25
N ALA A 175 1.45 -9.67 -6.16
CA ALA A 175 2.35 -8.81 -6.93
C ALA A 175 1.57 -7.85 -7.85
N VAL A 176 0.49 -8.32 -8.48
CA VAL A 176 -0.44 -7.50 -9.28
C VAL A 176 -1.07 -6.41 -8.41
N LEU A 177 -1.63 -6.76 -7.25
CA LEU A 177 -2.20 -5.77 -6.33
C LEU A 177 -1.15 -4.75 -5.83
N GLY A 178 0.09 -5.21 -5.60
CA GLY A 178 1.20 -4.39 -5.14
C GLY A 178 1.90 -3.56 -6.23
N TYR A 179 1.58 -3.75 -7.51
CA TYR A 179 2.29 -3.08 -8.62
C TYR A 179 2.23 -1.54 -8.53
N SER A 180 1.07 -1.01 -8.10
CA SER A 180 0.81 0.43 -7.98
C SER A 180 1.19 1.01 -6.62
N HIS A 181 1.86 0.23 -5.75
CA HIS A 181 2.34 0.70 -4.46
C HIS A 181 3.30 1.89 -4.61
N TYR A 182 3.26 2.86 -3.69
CA TYR A 182 4.01 4.11 -3.84
C TYR A 182 5.54 3.87 -3.93
N SER A 183 6.07 2.87 -3.22
CA SER A 183 7.49 2.53 -3.28
C SER A 183 7.93 2.01 -4.65
N HIS A 184 7.01 1.52 -5.47
CA HIS A 184 7.31 0.97 -6.79
C HIS A 184 7.22 2.00 -7.92
N LYS A 185 6.73 3.24 -7.66
CA LYS A 185 6.51 4.24 -8.72
C LYS A 185 7.75 4.48 -9.61
N ALA A 186 8.95 4.46 -9.00
CA ALA A 186 10.21 4.65 -9.70
C ALA A 186 11.09 3.37 -9.74
N ASP A 187 10.58 2.24 -9.23
CA ASP A 187 11.33 0.99 -9.17
C ASP A 187 11.15 0.17 -10.45
N ILE A 188 12.06 0.40 -11.39
CA ILE A 188 12.05 -0.28 -12.70
C ILE A 188 12.37 -1.77 -12.53
N GLU A 189 13.20 -2.14 -11.56
CA GLU A 189 13.61 -3.52 -11.35
C GLU A 189 12.40 -4.34 -10.87
N GLU A 190 11.73 -3.90 -9.80
CA GLU A 190 10.56 -4.60 -9.25
C GLU A 190 9.42 -4.65 -10.28
N LYS A 191 9.12 -3.53 -10.96
CA LYS A 191 8.12 -3.52 -12.05
C LYS A 191 8.47 -4.50 -13.16
N GLY A 192 9.74 -4.61 -13.52
CA GLY A 192 10.23 -5.54 -14.53
C GLY A 192 10.07 -7.00 -14.12
N VAL A 193 10.31 -7.32 -12.84
CA VAL A 193 10.09 -8.66 -12.27
C VAL A 193 8.62 -9.04 -12.33
N ILE A 194 7.72 -8.16 -11.86
CA ILE A 194 6.27 -8.43 -11.88
C ILE A 194 5.77 -8.62 -13.32
N LEU A 195 6.23 -7.77 -14.25
CA LEU A 195 5.90 -7.92 -15.66
C LEU A 195 6.38 -9.25 -16.23
N LYS A 196 7.58 -9.71 -15.85
CA LYS A 196 8.09 -11.01 -16.28
C LYS A 196 7.18 -12.14 -15.83
N GLN A 197 6.81 -12.14 -14.55
CA GLN A 197 5.93 -13.16 -13.99
C GLN A 197 4.56 -13.16 -14.68
N LEU A 198 4.00 -11.99 -14.97
CA LEU A 198 2.76 -11.85 -15.73
C LEU A 198 2.89 -12.39 -17.16
N VAL A 199 4.01 -12.13 -17.84
CA VAL A 199 4.28 -12.67 -19.18
C VAL A 199 4.38 -14.20 -19.12
N ASP A 200 5.16 -14.73 -18.19
CA ASP A 200 5.36 -16.17 -18.01
C ASP A 200 4.05 -16.88 -17.64
N TYR A 201 3.15 -16.21 -16.92
CA TYR A 201 1.81 -16.70 -16.59
C TYR A 201 0.88 -16.77 -17.82
N VAL A 202 0.94 -15.77 -18.70
CA VAL A 202 0.03 -15.67 -19.85
C VAL A 202 0.53 -16.44 -21.08
N GLU A 203 1.84 -16.57 -21.28
CA GLU A 203 2.41 -17.22 -22.46
C GLU A 203 1.96 -18.68 -22.68
N PRO A 204 1.83 -19.54 -21.66
CA PRO A 204 1.27 -20.88 -21.82
C PRO A 204 -0.19 -20.84 -22.33
N LYS A 205 -0.99 -19.87 -21.86
CA LYS A 205 -2.39 -19.68 -22.26
C LYS A 205 -2.51 -19.17 -23.70
N LEU A 206 -1.50 -18.44 -24.19
CA LEU A 206 -1.40 -17.98 -25.57
C LEU A 206 -1.11 -19.07 -26.60
N LYS A 207 -0.44 -20.18 -26.23
CA LYS A 207 -0.28 -21.31 -27.18
C LYS A 207 -1.62 -21.90 -27.62
N ILE A 208 -2.69 -21.60 -26.88
CA ILE A 208 -4.07 -21.98 -27.15
C ILE A 208 -4.80 -20.88 -27.98
N VAL A 209 -4.34 -19.62 -27.95
CA VAL A 209 -5.04 -18.46 -28.54
C VAL A 209 -4.11 -17.56 -29.38
N LYS A 210 -4.37 -17.45 -30.69
CA LYS A 210 -3.68 -16.51 -31.60
C LYS A 210 -4.21 -15.07 -31.45
N ASP A 211 -3.91 -14.36 -30.36
CA ASP A 211 -4.20 -12.91 -30.26
C ASP A 211 -2.98 -12.08 -30.72
N SER A 212 -3.18 -11.29 -31.78
CA SER A 212 -2.14 -10.44 -32.38
C SER A 212 -1.71 -9.28 -31.47
N ASN A 213 -2.60 -8.79 -30.61
CA ASN A 213 -2.32 -7.65 -29.74
C ASN A 213 -1.43 -8.07 -28.58
N LEU A 214 -1.70 -9.21 -27.96
CA LEU A 214 -0.82 -9.70 -26.89
C LEU A 214 0.52 -10.20 -27.44
N SER A 215 0.53 -10.85 -28.61
CA SER A 215 1.79 -11.19 -29.30
C SER A 215 2.64 -9.95 -29.57
N PHE A 216 2.03 -8.81 -29.93
CA PHE A 216 2.73 -7.54 -30.10
C PHE A 216 3.26 -6.98 -28.77
N VAL A 217 2.48 -7.04 -27.68
CA VAL A 217 2.87 -6.63 -26.32
C VAL A 217 4.06 -7.47 -25.81
N LEU A 218 4.00 -8.79 -25.98
CA LEU A 218 5.07 -9.71 -25.60
C LEU A 218 6.31 -9.51 -26.47
N ASN A 219 6.15 -9.33 -27.78
CA ASN A 219 7.28 -8.99 -28.66
C ASN A 219 7.95 -7.68 -28.22
N LYS A 220 7.19 -6.67 -27.78
CA LYS A 220 7.75 -5.41 -27.27
C LYS A 220 8.50 -5.61 -25.94
N TYR A 221 8.02 -6.53 -25.08
CA TYR A 221 8.70 -6.93 -23.84
C TYR A 221 10.00 -7.71 -24.13
N TYR A 222 9.93 -8.77 -24.93
CA TYR A 222 11.06 -9.62 -25.30
C TYR A 222 12.13 -8.90 -26.12
N ALA A 223 11.72 -8.01 -27.04
CA ALA A 223 12.65 -7.18 -27.81
C ALA A 223 13.51 -6.26 -26.93
N LYS A 224 13.11 -6.02 -25.67
CA LYS A 224 13.90 -5.27 -24.70
C LYS A 224 14.77 -6.13 -23.77
N GLN A 225 14.40 -7.38 -23.52
CA GLN A 225 15.14 -8.29 -22.63
C GLN A 225 16.27 -9.08 -23.35
N GLY A 226 16.27 -9.14 -24.68
CA GLY A 226 17.27 -9.89 -25.45
C GLY A 226 18.63 -9.17 -25.61
N GLU A 227 19.72 -9.93 -25.69
CA GLU A 227 21.10 -9.46 -25.92
C GLU A 227 21.31 -8.70 -27.26
N ASN A 228 20.34 -8.73 -28.17
CA ASN A 228 20.31 -7.97 -29.43
C ASN A 228 19.20 -6.92 -29.46
N ALA A 229 18.79 -6.40 -28.31
CA ALA A 229 17.87 -5.28 -28.23
C ALA A 229 18.53 -4.02 -28.82
N THR A 230 18.22 -3.69 -30.08
CA THR A 230 18.32 -2.30 -30.56
C THR A 230 17.23 -1.48 -29.89
N ALA A 231 17.24 -1.42 -28.57
CA ALA A 231 16.34 -0.55 -27.83
C ALA A 231 16.84 0.89 -28.03
N PRO A 232 15.97 1.85 -28.38
CA PRO A 232 16.31 3.24 -28.17
C PRO A 232 16.73 3.41 -26.70
N HIS A 233 17.76 4.23 -26.44
CA HIS A 233 18.16 4.63 -25.09
C HIS A 233 17.00 5.39 -24.44
N LEU A 234 16.03 4.64 -23.91
CA LEU A 234 14.90 5.20 -23.19
C LEU A 234 15.40 5.57 -21.81
N ASN A 235 15.05 6.77 -21.38
CA ASN A 235 15.33 7.22 -20.04
C ASN A 235 14.43 6.46 -19.03
N ALA A 236 14.69 6.64 -17.73
CA ALA A 236 13.95 5.96 -16.68
C ALA A 236 12.44 6.21 -16.72
N GLU A 237 12.03 7.44 -17.05
CA GLU A 237 10.63 7.85 -17.11
C GLU A 237 9.90 7.15 -18.27
N GLU A 238 10.50 7.15 -19.46
CA GLU A 238 9.98 6.45 -20.63
C GLU A 238 9.92 4.92 -20.44
N MET A 239 10.81 4.36 -19.61
CA MET A 239 10.75 2.95 -19.23
C MET A 239 9.58 2.66 -18.29
N ILE A 240 9.34 3.51 -17.31
CA ILE A 240 8.21 3.39 -16.38
C ILE A 240 6.88 3.49 -17.14
N GLU A 241 6.72 4.49 -18.00
CA GLU A 241 5.50 4.63 -18.82
C GLU A 241 5.25 3.41 -19.71
N LEU A 242 6.32 2.86 -20.30
CA LEU A 242 6.21 1.64 -21.07
C LEU A 242 5.77 0.47 -20.20
N TYR A 243 6.38 0.29 -19.03
CA TYR A 243 6.08 -0.80 -18.11
C TYR A 243 4.63 -0.72 -17.62
N ASP A 244 4.16 0.48 -17.25
CA ASP A 244 2.77 0.71 -16.86
C ASP A 244 1.80 0.42 -18.01
N GLY A 245 2.19 0.79 -19.24
CA GLY A 245 1.42 0.46 -20.43
C GLY A 245 1.36 -1.04 -20.72
N LEU A 246 2.48 -1.75 -20.60
CA LEU A 246 2.55 -3.21 -20.77
C LEU A 246 1.71 -3.92 -19.69
N TYR A 247 1.84 -3.50 -18.44
CA TYR A 247 1.09 -4.01 -17.30
C TYR A 247 -0.42 -3.96 -17.58
N LYS A 248 -0.95 -2.77 -17.91
CA LYS A 248 -2.38 -2.59 -18.23
C LYS A 248 -2.85 -3.48 -19.37
N ASN A 249 -2.04 -3.61 -20.42
CA ASN A 249 -2.38 -4.46 -21.58
C ASN A 249 -2.44 -5.95 -21.22
N ILE A 250 -1.51 -6.43 -20.38
CA ILE A 250 -1.51 -7.83 -19.94
C ILE A 250 -2.73 -8.11 -19.05
N LEU A 251 -3.03 -7.22 -18.10
CA LEU A 251 -4.24 -7.36 -17.27
C LEU A 251 -5.52 -7.38 -18.13
N PHE A 252 -5.62 -6.52 -19.14
CA PHE A 252 -6.75 -6.49 -20.09
C PHE A 252 -6.91 -7.81 -20.83
N TYR A 253 -5.80 -8.43 -21.24
CA TYR A 253 -5.85 -9.74 -21.85
C TYR A 253 -6.39 -10.81 -20.90
N ILE A 254 -5.89 -10.87 -19.66
CA ILE A 254 -6.34 -11.86 -18.67
C ILE A 254 -7.84 -11.73 -18.43
N MET A 255 -8.33 -10.50 -18.22
CA MET A 255 -9.75 -10.24 -18.01
C MET A 255 -10.61 -10.64 -19.22
N LYS A 256 -10.15 -10.34 -20.45
CA LYS A 256 -10.87 -10.70 -21.68
C LYS A 256 -10.93 -12.22 -21.87
N GLN A 257 -9.87 -12.94 -21.50
CA GLN A 257 -9.85 -14.39 -21.59
C GLN A 257 -10.91 -15.01 -20.66
N GLU A 258 -10.96 -14.58 -19.40
CA GLU A 258 -11.96 -15.06 -18.44
C GLU A 258 -13.40 -14.83 -18.95
N ILE A 259 -13.69 -13.65 -19.52
CA ILE A 259 -15.00 -13.36 -20.09
C ILE A 259 -15.34 -14.31 -21.25
N ASN A 260 -14.38 -14.61 -22.13
CA ASN A 260 -14.60 -15.54 -23.23
C ASN A 260 -14.85 -16.97 -22.73
N ASP A 261 -14.08 -17.43 -21.74
CA ASP A 261 -14.19 -18.76 -21.15
C ASP A 261 -15.57 -18.95 -20.48
N LEU A 262 -16.11 -17.90 -19.82
CA LEU A 262 -17.46 -17.89 -19.27
C LEU A 262 -18.56 -17.95 -20.36
N VAL A 263 -18.41 -17.22 -21.46
CA VAL A 263 -19.40 -17.18 -22.56
C VAL A 263 -19.41 -18.49 -23.35
N GLU A 264 -18.28 -19.16 -23.52
CA GLU A 264 -18.20 -20.47 -24.18
C GLU A 264 -18.69 -21.61 -23.26
N GLY A 265 -18.54 -21.48 -21.95
CA GLY A 265 -19.01 -22.45 -20.95
C GLY A 265 -20.53 -22.55 -20.80
N ASP A 266 -21.29 -21.49 -21.11
CA ASP A 266 -22.76 -21.45 -21.01
C ASP A 266 -23.50 -22.08 -22.22
N ASN A 267 -22.78 -22.62 -23.21
CA ASN A 267 -23.37 -23.25 -24.40
C ASN A 267 -23.51 -24.79 -24.32
N TYR A 268 -23.54 -25.37 -23.12
CA TYR A 268 -23.72 -26.82 -22.90
C TYR A 268 -24.93 -27.17 -22.04
#